data_AF-A0A084SKF7-F1
#
_entry.id   AF-A0A084SKF7-F1
#
_cell.length_a   1.000
_cell.length_b   1.000
_cell.length_c   1.000
_cell.angle_alpha   90.00
_cell.angle_beta   90.00
_cell.angle_gamma   90.00
#
_symmetry.space_group_name_H-M   'P 1'
#
loop_
_entity.id
_entity.type
_entity.pdbx_description
1 polymer ?
#
loop_
_entity_poly.entity_id
_entity_poly.type
_entity_poly.pdbx_seq_one_letter_code
_entity_poly.pdbx_strand_id
1 'polypeptide(L)'
;MEGPAVLAAHAAIQHVLARFPKEYAGSCTYSAKALEAVVGEQGGLYFVRINQRPERCGRFAAGVSLTPDWFELYAVSPEGKVLARYPYQP
;
A
#
# COMPACT_ATOMS: atom_id res chain seq x y z
N MET A 1 8.29 -5.30 -16.45
CA MET A 1 6.85 -4.97 -16.43
C MET A 1 6.75 -3.47 -16.32
N GLU A 2 6.33 -2.79 -17.37
CA GLU A 2 6.13 -1.34 -17.36
C GLU A 2 4.74 -1.04 -17.90
N GLY A 3 4.03 -0.13 -17.24
CA GLY A 3 2.67 0.27 -17.61
C GLY A 3 2.01 1.12 -16.51
N PRO A 4 0.96 1.90 -16.84
CA PRO A 4 0.32 2.82 -15.90
C PRO A 4 -0.19 2.15 -14.61
N ALA A 5 -0.64 0.89 -14.68
CA ALA A 5 -1.03 0.11 -13.50
C ALA A 5 0.12 -0.12 -12.51
N VAL A 6 1.34 -0.34 -13.01
CA VAL A 6 2.54 -0.51 -12.17
C VAL A 6 2.92 0.81 -11.52
N LEU A 7 2.83 1.92 -12.27
CA LEU A 7 3.06 3.27 -11.73
C LEU A 7 2.04 3.60 -10.64
N ALA A 8 0.77 3.28 -10.86
CA ALA A 8 -0.28 3.48 -9.88
C ALA A 8 -0.02 2.68 -8.59
N ALA A 9 0.31 1.39 -8.72
CA ALA A 9 0.68 0.55 -7.58
C ALA A 9 1.88 1.10 -6.82
N HIS A 10 2.93 1.50 -7.54
CA HIS A 10 4.13 2.07 -6.95
C HIS A 10 3.81 3.36 -6.16
N ALA A 11 3.06 4.28 -6.76
CA ALA A 11 2.67 5.53 -6.11
C ALA A 11 1.88 5.28 -4.81
N ALA A 12 0.89 4.37 -4.83
CA ALA A 12 0.13 4.01 -3.64
C ALA A 12 1.02 3.39 -2.55
N ILE A 13 1.93 2.48 -2.91
CA ILE A 13 2.90 1.88 -1.98
C ILE A 13 3.78 2.97 -1.34
N GLN A 14 4.34 3.90 -2.12
CA GLN A 14 5.15 4.99 -1.59
C GLN A 14 4.35 5.87 -0.61
N HIS A 15 3.08 6.15 -0.91
CA HIS A 15 2.19 6.89 -0.01
C HIS A 15 1.92 6.17 1.32
N VAL A 16 1.85 4.84 1.32
CA VAL A 16 1.74 4.03 2.56
C VAL A 16 3.06 4.09 3.34
N LEU A 17 4.18 3.80 2.69
CA LEU A 17 5.50 3.77 3.33
C LEU A 17 5.90 5.12 3.94
N ALA A 18 5.56 6.24 3.29
CA ALA A 18 5.85 7.58 3.78
C ALA A 18 5.18 7.90 5.14
N ARG A 19 4.16 7.12 5.55
CA ARG A 19 3.42 7.30 6.81
C ARG A 19 3.76 6.26 7.86
N PHE A 20 4.61 5.29 7.54
CA PHE A 20 5.07 4.34 8.54
C PHE A 20 5.93 5.04 9.60
N PRO A 21 5.83 4.61 10.88
CA PRO A 21 6.62 5.20 11.94
C PRO A 21 8.12 5.05 11.64
N LYS A 22 8.85 6.17 11.73
CA LYS A 22 10.27 6.22 11.38
C LYS A 22 11.13 5.28 12.24
N GLU A 23 10.73 5.07 13.49
CA GLU A 23 11.37 4.14 14.43
C GLU A 23 11.37 2.68 13.94
N TYR A 24 10.47 2.30 13.01
CA TYR A 24 10.38 0.96 12.45
C TYR A 24 10.82 0.84 11.00
N ALA A 25 11.38 1.91 10.40
CA ALA A 25 11.71 1.96 8.96
C ALA A 25 12.69 0.87 8.47
N GLY A 26 13.45 0.24 9.37
CA GLY A 26 14.35 -0.88 9.05
C GLY A 26 13.72 -2.28 9.18
N SER A 27 12.49 -2.38 9.64
CA SER A 27 11.83 -3.67 9.87
C SER A 27 11.03 -4.13 8.66
N CYS A 28 10.93 -5.45 8.47
CA CYS A 28 10.22 -6.01 7.33
C CYS A 28 8.73 -5.62 7.32
N THR A 29 8.05 -5.63 8.49
CA THR A 29 6.62 -5.33 8.58
C THR A 29 6.27 -3.89 8.21
N TYR A 30 7.25 -2.99 8.23
CA TYR A 30 7.12 -1.60 7.81
C TYR A 30 7.90 -1.32 6.51
N SER A 31 7.89 -2.29 5.59
CA SER A 31 8.53 -2.18 4.28
C SER A 31 7.58 -2.63 3.16
N ALA A 32 7.95 -2.34 1.90
CA ALA A 32 7.18 -2.78 0.74
C ALA A 32 6.97 -4.32 0.70
N LYS A 33 7.88 -5.10 1.32
CA LYS A 33 7.77 -6.56 1.38
C LYS A 33 6.54 -7.04 2.15
N ALA A 34 6.10 -6.27 3.13
CA ALA A 34 4.90 -6.55 3.92
C ALA A 34 3.62 -5.95 3.30
N LEU A 35 3.66 -5.51 2.04
CA LEU A 35 2.51 -4.93 1.36
C LEU A 35 2.12 -5.76 0.14
N GLU A 36 0.85 -5.69 -0.20
CA GLU A 36 0.29 -6.19 -1.45
C GLU A 36 -0.57 -5.13 -2.09
N ALA A 37 -0.33 -4.86 -3.36
CA ALA A 37 -1.16 -3.98 -4.17
C ALA A 37 -2.05 -4.79 -5.09
N VAL A 38 -3.35 -4.54 -5.02
CA VAL A 38 -4.34 -5.02 -5.99
C VAL A 38 -4.82 -3.81 -6.78
N VAL A 39 -4.69 -3.87 -8.11
CA VAL A 39 -5.00 -2.76 -9.01
C VAL A 39 -6.22 -3.11 -9.85
N GLY A 40 -7.24 -2.27 -9.80
CA GLY A 40 -8.35 -2.24 -10.76
C GLY A 40 -8.27 -0.99 -11.62
N GLU A 41 -8.77 -1.07 -12.85
CA GLU A 41 -8.90 0.09 -13.75
C GLU A 41 -10.38 0.33 -14.05
N GLN A 42 -10.79 1.59 -13.96
CA GLN A 42 -12.14 2.00 -14.29
C GLN A 42 -12.15 3.44 -14.77
N GLY A 43 -12.61 3.66 -16.00
CA GLY A 43 -12.77 5.00 -16.56
C GLY A 43 -11.46 5.77 -16.69
N GLY A 44 -10.35 5.08 -16.97
CA GLY A 44 -9.02 5.71 -17.09
C GLY A 44 -8.37 6.07 -15.76
N LEU A 45 -8.96 5.66 -14.63
CA LEU A 45 -8.35 5.77 -13.30
C LEU A 45 -7.97 4.39 -12.76
N TYR A 46 -6.91 4.37 -11.95
CA TYR A 46 -6.45 3.18 -11.27
C TYR A 46 -6.88 3.22 -9.80
N PHE A 47 -7.63 2.20 -9.39
CA PHE A 47 -8.00 1.99 -8.00
C PHE A 47 -7.05 0.98 -7.39
N VAL A 48 -6.24 1.41 -6.42
CA VAL A 48 -5.21 0.58 -5.81
C VAL A 48 -5.57 0.28 -4.37
N ARG A 49 -5.86 -0.98 -4.07
CA ARG A 49 -6.03 -1.47 -2.69
C ARG A 49 -4.69 -1.98 -2.18
N ILE A 50 -4.20 -1.40 -1.08
CA ILE A 50 -3.01 -1.85 -0.38
C ILE A 50 -3.43 -2.66 0.85
N ASN A 51 -3.09 -3.95 0.86
CA ASN A 51 -3.28 -4.82 2.02
C ASN A 51 -1.95 -4.94 2.79
N GLN A 52 -2.02 -4.97 4.12
CA GLN A 52 -0.88 -5.39 4.94
C GLN A 52 -0.77 -6.92 4.92
N ARG A 53 0.45 -7.40 4.69
CA ARG A 53 0.82 -8.81 4.60
C ARG A 53 2.00 -9.11 5.53
N PRO A 54 1.86 -8.86 6.86
CA PRO A 54 2.97 -9.02 7.80
C PRO A 54 3.47 -10.46 7.87
N GLU A 55 2.64 -11.45 7.52
CA GLU A 55 3.02 -12.87 7.47
C GLU A 55 4.15 -13.15 6.47
N ARG A 56 4.40 -12.25 5.50
CA ARG A 56 5.55 -12.34 4.57
C ARG A 56 6.90 -12.06 5.24
N CYS A 57 6.91 -11.61 6.50
CA CYS A 57 8.11 -11.17 7.20
C CYS A 57 8.71 -12.18 8.17
N GLY A 58 8.04 -13.28 8.48
CA GLY A 58 8.52 -14.33 9.40
C GLY A 58 8.62 -13.92 10.87
N ARG A 59 8.84 -12.63 11.16
CA ARG A 59 8.72 -11.99 12.48
C ARG A 59 8.02 -10.65 12.33
N PHE A 60 7.25 -10.30 13.35
CA PHE A 60 6.51 -9.06 13.42
C PHE A 60 7.28 -8.04 14.25
N ALA A 61 7.41 -6.80 13.76
CA ALA A 61 7.92 -5.71 14.58
C ALA A 61 6.86 -5.24 15.57
N ALA A 62 7.30 -4.55 16.63
CA ALA A 62 6.39 -3.92 17.58
C ALA A 62 5.45 -2.93 16.87
N GLY A 63 4.20 -2.85 17.34
CA GLY A 63 3.20 -1.93 16.80
C GLY A 63 2.57 -2.33 15.47
N VAL A 64 2.92 -3.50 14.90
CA VAL A 64 2.27 -3.95 13.66
C VAL A 64 0.78 -4.16 13.89
N SER A 65 -0.04 -3.71 12.93
CA SER A 65 -1.47 -4.00 12.94
C SER A 65 -1.68 -5.46 12.54
N LEU A 66 -2.35 -6.22 13.39
CA LEU A 66 -2.85 -7.56 13.08
C LEU A 66 -4.36 -7.56 12.86
N THR A 67 -4.96 -6.38 12.69
CA THR A 67 -6.38 -6.24 12.38
C THR A 67 -6.68 -6.99 11.09
N PRO A 68 -7.60 -7.97 11.12
CA PRO A 68 -8.05 -8.64 9.91
C PRO A 68 -8.57 -7.62 8.90
N ASP A 69 -8.28 -7.85 7.62
CA ASP A 69 -8.79 -7.03 6.53
C ASP A 69 -8.44 -5.53 6.63
N TRP A 70 -7.33 -5.17 7.30
CA TRP A 70 -6.79 -3.82 7.17
C TRP A 70 -6.38 -3.57 5.71
N PHE A 71 -6.90 -2.49 5.12
CA PHE A 71 -6.47 -2.02 3.81
C PHE A 71 -6.57 -0.50 3.70
N GLU A 72 -5.82 0.05 2.76
CA GLU A 72 -6.05 1.40 2.28
C GLU A 72 -6.37 1.38 0.79
N LEU A 73 -7.33 2.20 0.37
CA LEU A 73 -7.74 2.31 -1.03
C LEU A 73 -7.32 3.67 -1.59
N TYR A 74 -6.76 3.66 -2.80
CA TYR A 74 -6.31 4.85 -3.51
C TYR A 74 -6.98 4.95 -4.86
N ALA A 75 -7.27 6.17 -5.29
CA ALA A 75 -7.49 6.49 -6.70
C ALA A 75 -6.24 7.18 -7.24
N VAL A 76 -5.71 6.70 -8.36
CA VAL A 76 -4.44 7.12 -8.94
C VAL A 76 -4.62 7.36 -10.45
N SER A 77 -4.03 8.44 -10.97
CA SER A 77 -4.04 8.71 -12.41
C SER A 77 -3.10 7.77 -13.18
N PRO A 78 -3.21 7.67 -14.52
CA PRO A 78 -2.28 6.89 -15.33
C PRO A 78 -0.81 7.32 -15.20
N GLU A 79 -0.57 8.58 -14.87
CA GLU A 79 0.76 9.15 -14.65
C GLU A 79 1.30 8.89 -13.23
N GLY A 80 0.55 8.15 -12.40
CA GLY A 80 0.96 7.81 -11.02
C GLY A 80 0.65 8.88 -9.99
N LYS A 81 -0.17 9.90 -10.31
CA LYS A 81 -0.58 10.91 -9.32
C LYS A 81 -1.67 10.33 -8.42
N VAL A 82 -1.44 10.28 -7.11
CA VAL A 82 -2.50 9.93 -6.14
C VAL A 82 -3.53 11.06 -6.07
N LEU A 83 -4.76 10.75 -6.47
CA LEU A 83 -5.88 11.69 -6.55
C LEU A 83 -6.73 11.68 -5.28
N ALA A 84 -6.88 10.50 -4.65
CA ALA A 84 -7.62 10.35 -3.41
C ALA A 84 -7.09 9.16 -2.59
N ARG A 85 -7.28 9.25 -1.27
CA ARG A 85 -7.03 8.17 -0.30
C ARG A 85 -8.30 7.93 0.51
N TYR A 86 -8.70 6.68 0.60
CA TYR A 86 -9.79 6.20 1.43
C TYR A 86 -9.18 5.25 2.47
N PRO A 87 -8.86 5.75 3.69
CA PRO A 87 -8.42 4.88 4.76
C PRO A 87 -9.58 4.00 5.20
N TYR A 88 -9.39 2.68 5.23
CA TYR A 88 -10.29 1.80 5.95
C TYR A 88 -9.61 1.37 7.25
N GLN A 89 -10.14 1.86 8.36
CA GLN A 89 -9.89 1.35 9.70
C GLN A 89 -11.27 1.20 10.34
N PRO A 90 -11.81 -0.03 10.48
CA PRO A 90 -12.99 -0.25 11.31
C PRO A 90 -12.68 0.01 12.78
#